data_AF-A0A0M2T1V4-F1
#
_entry.id   AF-A0A0M2T1V4-F1
#
_cell.length_a   1.000
_cell.length_b   1.000
_cell.length_c   1.000
_cell.angle_alpha   90.00
_cell.angle_beta   90.00
_cell.angle_gamma   90.00
#
_symmetry.space_group_name_H-M   'P 1'
#
loop_
_entity.id
_entity.type
_entity.pdbx_description
1 polymer ?
#
loop_
_entity_poly.entity_id
_entity_poly.type
_entity_poly.pdbx_seq_one_letter_code
_entity_poly.pdbx_strand_id
1 'polypeptide(L)' 'MKQIEKRELELLAKICNQNNIPLKLAKELLKTSKKLSYENVTAGARIKEYEELINIYSKND' A
#
# COMPACT_ATOMS: atom_id res chain seq x y z
N MET A 1 -6.13 -9.21 16.46
CA MET A 1 -5.81 -8.30 15.35
C MET A 1 -5.39 -6.86 15.73
N LYS A 2 -5.35 -6.40 17.00
CA LYS A 2 -5.27 -4.94 17.28
C LYS A 2 -3.89 -4.31 17.53
N GLN A 3 -2.83 -5.07 17.85
CA GLN A 3 -1.51 -4.48 18.18
C GLN A 3 -0.47 -4.56 17.06
N ILE A 4 -0.42 -5.68 16.33
CA ILE A 4 0.57 -5.89 15.26
C ILE A 4 0.36 -4.88 14.13
N GLU A 5 -0.88 -4.71 13.69
CA GLU A 5 -1.25 -3.79 12.60
C GLU A 5 -0.97 -2.32 12.95
N LYS A 6 -1.16 -1.94 14.22
CA LYS A 6 -0.81 -0.60 14.71
C LYS A 6 0.71 -0.37 14.66
N ARG A 7 1.49 -1.36 15.08
CA ARG A 7 2.95 -1.30 15.10
C ARG A 7 3.54 -1.23 13.68
N GLU A 8 2.93 -1.94 12.73
CA GLU A 8 3.29 -1.84 11.30
C GLU A 8 3.00 -0.46 10.73
N LEU A 9 1.85 0.13 11.06
CA LEU A 9 1.50 1.50 10.65
C LEU A 9 2.46 2.55 11.21
N GLU A 10 2.88 2.42 12.47
CA GLU A 10 3.87 3.30 13.10
C GLU A 10 5.26 3.17 12.43
N LEU A 11 5.67 1.93 12.13
CA LEU A 11 6.92 1.67 11.42
C LEU A 11 6.90 2.26 10.00
N LEU A 12 5.80 2.04 9.29
CA LEU A 12 5.57 2.57 7.95
C LEU A 12 5.60 4.11 7.94
N ALA A 13 4.95 4.73 8.93
CA ALA A 13 4.95 6.19 9.05
C ALA A 13 6.36 6.75 9.23
N LYS A 14 7.20 6.09 10.02
CA LYS A 14 8.60 6.47 10.22
C LYS A 14 9.39 6.39 8.92
N ILE A 15 9.28 5.27 8.20
CA ILE A 15 10.01 5.06 6.92
C ILE A 15 9.56 6.08 5.88
N CYS A 16 8.26 6.35 5.77
CA CYS A 16 7.75 7.31 4.79
C CYS A 16 8.20 8.73 5.08
N ASN A 17 8.21 9.13 6.35
CA ASN A 17 8.76 10.42 6.75
C ASN A 17 10.26 10.54 6.40
N GLN A 18 11.04 9.47 6.58
CA GLN A 18 12.47 9.45 6.21
C GLN A 18 12.72 9.56 4.70
N ASN A 19 11.79 9.09 3.88
CA ASN A 19 11.92 9.07 2.41
C ASN A 19 11.13 10.19 1.72
N ASN A 20 10.58 11.16 2.46
CA ASN A 20 9.66 12.19 1.94
C ASN A 20 8.44 11.61 1.18
N ILE A 21 8.01 10.40 1.57
CA ILE A 21 6.85 9.75 0.98
C ILE A 21 5.60 10.19 1.75
N PRO A 22 4.54 10.67 1.07
CA PRO A 22 3.28 11.00 1.72
C PRO A 22 2.71 9.79 2.48
N LEU A 23 2.36 9.98 3.76
CA LEU A 23 1.81 8.90 4.59
C LEU A 23 0.52 8.29 4.00
N LYS A 24 -0.24 9.10 3.25
CA LYS A 24 -1.43 8.65 2.52
C LYS A 24 -1.07 7.56 1.50
N LEU A 25 -0.01 7.77 0.72
CA LEU A 25 0.49 6.84 -0.28
C LEU A 25 0.96 5.53 0.35
N ALA A 26 1.67 5.64 1.47
CA ALA A 26 2.12 4.49 2.25
C ALA A 26 0.97 3.61 2.73
N LYS A 27 -0.10 4.24 3.26
CA LYS A 27 -1.29 3.52 3.72
C LYS A 27 -2.00 2.79 2.59
N GLU A 28 -2.08 3.41 1.40
CA GLU A 28 -2.65 2.74 0.23
C GLU A 28 -1.80 1.55 -0.21
N LEU A 29 -0.48 1.69 -0.25
CA LEU A 29 0.45 0.57 -0.50
C LEU A 29 0.24 -0.60 0.45
N LEU A 30 0.14 -0.33 1.77
CA LEU A 30 -0.04 -1.38 2.77
C LEU A 30 -1.39 -2.09 2.62
N LYS A 31 -2.44 -1.34 2.25
CA LYS A 31 -3.77 -1.90 2.00
C LYS A 31 -3.77 -2.77 0.75
N THR A 32 -3.12 -2.32 -0.32
CA THR A 32 -3.02 -3.06 -1.58
C THR A 32 -2.12 -4.29 -1.42
N SER A 33 -1.01 -4.20 -0.68
CA SER A 33 -0.14 -5.36 -0.43
C SER A 33 -0.85 -6.46 0.36
N LYS A 34 -1.66 -6.09 1.36
CA LYS A 34 -2.50 -7.04 2.10
C LYS A 34 -3.50 -7.77 1.19
N LYS A 35 -4.16 -7.05 0.28
CA LYS A 35 -5.07 -7.65 -0.70
C LYS A 35 -4.35 -8.59 -1.67
N LEU A 36 -3.21 -8.16 -2.21
CA LEU A 36 -2.39 -8.95 -3.13
C LEU A 36 -1.84 -10.23 -2.50
N SER A 37 -1.45 -10.19 -1.22
CA SER A 37 -0.85 -11.33 -0.53
C SER A 37 -1.86 -12.37 -0.05
N TYR A 38 -3.12 -11.99 0.21
CA TYR A 38 -4.06 -12.87 0.92
C TYR A 38 -5.41 -13.09 0.23
N GLU A 39 -5.85 -12.23 -0.70
CA GLU A 39 -7.24 -12.26 -1.21
C GLU A 39 -7.35 -12.57 -2.72
N ASN A 40 -6.36 -12.23 -3.55
CA ASN A 40 -6.52 -12.26 -5.01
C ASN A 40 -5.63 -13.31 -5.72
N VAL A 41 -6.17 -14.52 -5.91
CA VAL A 41 -5.50 -15.60 -6.66
C VAL A 41 -5.63 -15.47 -8.19
N THR A 42 -6.59 -14.71 -8.71
CA THR A 42 -6.83 -14.62 -10.16
C THR A 42 -5.99 -13.54 -10.84
N ALA A 43 -5.62 -13.75 -12.10
CA ALA A 43 -4.79 -12.82 -12.87
C ALA A 43 -5.51 -11.47 -13.12
N GLY A 44 -6.81 -11.49 -13.40
CA GLY A 44 -7.58 -10.27 -13.69
C GLY A 44 -7.73 -9.33 -12.49
N ALA A 45 -7.87 -9.87 -11.28
CA ALA A 45 -7.91 -9.06 -10.05
C ALA A 45 -6.55 -8.40 -9.79
N ARG A 46 -5.44 -9.13 -10.00
CA ARG A 46 -4.08 -8.59 -9.86
C ARG A 46 -3.76 -7.48 -10.86
N ILE A 47 -4.19 -7.62 -12.12
CA ILE A 47 -3.99 -6.58 -13.16
C ILE A 47 -4.67 -5.26 -12.74
N LYS A 48 -5.92 -5.31 -12.29
CA LYS A 48 -6.63 -4.11 -11.83
C LYS A 48 -5.95 -3.41 -10.66
N GLU A 49 -5.43 -4.17 -9.70
CA GLU A 49 -4.72 -3.60 -8.54
C GLU A 49 -3.38 -2.97 -8.94
N TYR A 50 -2.67 -3.54 -9.93
CA TYR A 50 -1.48 -2.91 -10.49
C TYR A 50 -1.81 -1.62 -11.27
N GLU A 51 -2.89 -1.61 -12.06
CA GLU A 51 -3.35 -0.41 -12.75
C GLU A 51 -3.75 0.71 -11.77
N GLU A 52 -4.38 0.35 -10.64
CA GLU A 52 -4.73 1.30 -9.58
C GLU A 52 -3.47 1.90 -8.93
N LEU A 53 -2.48 1.06 -8.60
CA LEU A 53 -1.20 1.51 -8.09
C LEU A 53 -0.51 2.46 -9.07
N ILE A 54 -0.37 2.06 -10.34
CA ILE A 54 0.26 2.89 -11.39
C ILE A 54 -0.45 4.24 -11.48
N ASN A 55 -1.79 4.28 -11.51
CA ASN A 55 -2.54 5.53 -11.56
C ASN A 55 -2.30 6.43 -10.34
N ILE A 56 -2.14 5.85 -9.14
CA ILE A 56 -1.82 6.61 -7.92
C ILE A 56 -0.42 7.23 -8.02
N TYR A 57 0.56 6.50 -8.59
CA TYR A 57 1.94 6.98 -8.72
C TYR A 57 2.11 7.96 -9.88
N SER A 58 1.47 7.73 -11.03
CA SER A 58 1.62 8.52 -12.25
C SER A 58 0.88 9.85 -12.25
N LYS A 59 -0.02 10.11 -11.27
CA LYS A 59 -0.73 11.40 -11.13
C LYS A 59 -0.02 12.42 -10.23
N ASN A 60 1.17 12.08 -9.70
CA ASN A 60 1.98 13.01 -8.90
C ASN A 60 3.12 13.67 -9.71
N ASP A 61 3.11 13.54 -11.04
CA ASP A 61 3.90 14.36 -11.99
C ASP A 61 3.01 15.46 -12.61
#